data_AF-A0A843HTZ4-F1
#
_entry.id   AF-A0A843HTZ4-F1
#
_cell.length_a   1.000
_cell.length_b   1.000
_cell.length_c   1.000
_cell.angle_alpha   90.00
_cell.angle_beta   90.00
_cell.angle_gamma   90.00
#
_symmetry.space_group_name_H-M   'P 1'
#
loop_
_entity.id
_entity.type
_entity.pdbx_description
1 polymer ?
#
loop_
_entity_poly.entity_id
_entity_poly.type
_entity_poly.pdbx_seq_one_letter_code
_entity_poly.pdbx_strand_id
1 'polypeptide(L)'
;MSMNEITRIIRAEVNKQGYNLEERESNSSSSKYFKLYFDDTSLLFRVADHATKSNIMTLRIDKKTTAKSVEGFITNRCRDLGIRRMRELLGGTR
;
A
#
# COMPACT_ATOMS: atom_id res chain seq x y z
N MET A 1 13.05 -10.44 5.42
CA MET A 1 13.14 -8.96 5.31
C MET A 1 12.56 -8.34 6.55
N SER A 2 13.19 -7.28 7.04
CA SER A 2 12.70 -6.47 8.14
C SER A 2 11.58 -5.52 7.69
N MET A 3 10.75 -5.07 8.63
CA MET A 3 9.72 -4.05 8.38
C MET A 3 10.31 -2.75 7.82
N ASN A 4 11.53 -2.39 8.23
CA ASN A 4 12.21 -1.19 7.77
C ASN A 4 12.64 -1.29 6.29
N GLU A 5 13.18 -2.43 5.88
CA GLU A 5 13.52 -2.68 4.47
C GLU A 5 12.28 -2.63 3.57
N ILE A 6 11.17 -3.24 4.03
CA ILE A 6 9.90 -3.22 3.31
C ILE A 6 9.37 -1.79 3.20
N THR A 7 9.39 -1.03 4.29
CA THR A 7 8.97 0.39 4.29
C THR A 7 9.78 1.22 3.29
N ARG A 8 11.10 0.98 3.21
CA ARG A 8 11.98 1.67 2.25
C ARG A 8 11.62 1.35 0.80
N ILE A 9 11.36 0.07 0.49
CA ILE A 9 10.97 -0.36 -0.87
C ILE A 9 9.61 0.21 -1.25
N ILE A 10 8.64 0.17 -0.32
CA ILE A 10 7.31 0.75 -0.54
C ILE A 10 7.43 2.24 -0.89
N ARG A 11 8.17 3.02 -0.09
CA ARG A 11 8.37 4.46 -0.34
C ARG A 11 9.04 4.72 -1.70
N ALA A 12 10.07 3.96 -2.03
CA ALA A 12 10.77 4.10 -3.31
C ALA A 12 9.85 3.80 -4.51
N GLU A 13 9.08 2.72 -4.44
CA GLU A 13 8.20 2.31 -5.54
C GLU A 13 6.99 3.24 -5.70
N VAL A 14 6.40 3.73 -4.60
CA VAL A 14 5.33 4.72 -4.64
C VAL A 14 5.80 6.03 -5.29
N ASN A 15 6.96 6.54 -4.86
CA ASN A 15 7.54 7.76 -5.41
C ASN A 15 7.88 7.63 -6.90
N LYS A 16 8.44 6.48 -7.31
CA LYS A 16 8.73 6.16 -8.71
C LYS A 16 7.49 6.21 -9.61
N GLN A 17 6.32 5.85 -9.07
CA GLN A 17 5.05 5.87 -9.82
C GLN A 17 4.33 7.23 -9.78
N GLY A 18 4.86 8.23 -9.07
CA GLY A 18 4.25 9.55 -8.95
C GLY A 18 3.05 9.62 -8.01
N TYR A 19 2.92 8.64 -7.11
CA TYR A 19 1.88 8.62 -6.08
C TYR A 19 2.43 9.13 -4.74
N ASN A 20 1.55 9.54 -3.85
CA ASN A 20 1.92 9.98 -2.52
C ASN A 20 1.61 8.92 -1.47
N LEU A 21 2.43 8.86 -0.42
CA LEU A 21 2.31 7.90 0.67
C LEU A 21 2.38 8.59 2.02
N GLU A 22 1.42 8.29 2.89
CA GLU A 22 1.42 8.66 4.30
C GLU A 22 1.54 7.38 5.13
N GLU A 23 2.58 7.29 5.95
CA GLU A 23 2.70 6.22 6.94
C GLU A 23 1.87 6.61 8.16
N ARG A 24 1.00 5.69 8.61
CA ARG A 24 0.24 5.83 9.83
C ARG A 24 0.76 4.84 10.86
N GLU A 25 1.13 5.37 12.02
CA GLU A 25 1.58 4.54 13.12
C GLU A 25 0.46 3.61 13.57
N SER A 26 0.86 2.38 13.88
CA SER A 26 0.05 1.40 14.58
C SER A 26 0.51 1.39 16.02
N ASN A 27 -0.40 1.19 16.97
CA ASN A 27 -0.04 0.90 18.37
C ASN A 27 0.67 -0.46 18.54
N SER A 28 1.00 -1.14 17.43
CA SER A 28 1.58 -2.48 17.38
C SER A 28 2.90 -2.43 16.61
N SER A 29 3.95 -3.01 17.22
CA SER A 29 5.28 -3.16 16.61
C SER A 29 5.32 -4.12 15.42
N SER A 30 4.27 -4.92 15.21
CA SER A 30 4.19 -5.95 14.16
C SER A 30 3.30 -5.55 12.98
N SER A 31 2.82 -4.30 12.94
CA SER A 31 2.02 -3.80 11.82
C SER A 31 2.28 -2.33 11.53
N LYS A 32 2.21 -1.97 10.26
CA LYS A 32 2.23 -0.58 9.79
C LYS A 32 1.08 -0.33 8.85
N TYR A 33 0.49 0.85 8.94
CA TYR A 33 -0.57 1.28 8.04
C TYR A 33 -0.02 2.32 7.08
N PHE A 34 -0.46 2.25 5.84
CA PHE A 34 -0.05 3.17 4.81
C PHE A 34 -1.28 3.65 4.05
N LYS A 35 -1.41 4.96 3.93
CA LYS A 35 -2.41 5.60 3.09
C LYS A 35 -1.72 6.05 1.81
N LEU A 36 -2.05 5.38 0.71
CA LEU A 36 -1.68 5.78 -0.64
C LEU A 36 -2.71 6.79 -1.15
N TYR A 37 -2.27 7.87 -1.78
CA TYR A 37 -3.18 8.87 -2.33
C TYR A 37 -2.67 9.48 -3.64
N PHE A 38 -3.63 9.85 -4.49
CA PHE A 38 -3.45 10.49 -5.77
C PHE A 38 -4.63 11.44 -5.99
N ASP A 39 -4.36 12.73 -6.07
CA ASP A 39 -5.35 13.79 -5.90
C ASP A 39 -6.21 13.55 -4.64
N ASP A 40 -7.54 13.60 -4.80
CA ASP A 40 -8.53 13.41 -3.75
C ASP A 40 -8.85 11.93 -3.48
N THR A 41 -8.33 11.01 -4.30
CA THR A 41 -8.59 9.58 -4.16
C THR A 41 -7.51 8.95 -3.28
N SER A 42 -7.93 8.13 -2.31
CA SER A 42 -7.00 7.41 -1.43
C SER A 42 -7.38 5.94 -1.21
N LEU A 43 -6.35 5.15 -0.86
CA LEU A 43 -6.42 3.74 -0.54
C LEU A 43 -5.58 3.46 0.71
N LEU A 44 -6.20 2.83 1.71
CA LEU A 44 -5.52 2.36 2.90
C LEU A 44 -5.08 0.91 2.70
N PHE A 45 -3.83 0.61 3.00
CA PHE A 45 -3.33 -0.76 3.09
C PHE A 45 -2.49 -0.95 4.35
N ARG A 46 -2.34 -2.20 4.74
CA ARG A 46 -1.60 -2.62 5.92
C ARG A 46 -0.42 -3.49 5.51
N VAL A 47 0.67 -3.41 6.26
CA VAL A 47 1.80 -4.33 6.19
C VAL A 47 1.93 -5.00 7.56
N ALA A 48 1.94 -6.32 7.62
CA ALA A 48 2.05 -7.05 8.88
C ALA A 48 2.64 -8.45 8.68
N ASP A 49 3.27 -9.00 9.71
CA ASP A 49 3.79 -10.38 9.72
C ASP A 49 2.71 -11.45 10.03
N HIS A 50 1.53 -11.02 10.47
CA HIS A 50 0.42 -11.88 10.85
C HIS A 50 -0.88 -11.51 10.12
N ALA A 51 -1.75 -12.51 9.95
CA ALA A 51 -3.10 -12.30 9.46
C ALA A 51 -3.95 -11.65 10.56
N THR A 52 -4.83 -10.73 10.18
CA THR A 52 -5.85 -10.19 11.08
C THR A 52 -7.21 -10.27 10.42
N LYS A 53 -8.28 -10.27 11.22
CA LYS A 53 -9.67 -10.18 10.73
C LYS A 53 -10.03 -8.80 10.16
N SER A 54 -9.03 -7.96 9.87
CA SER A 54 -9.26 -6.61 9.37
C SER A 54 -9.69 -6.67 7.90
N ASN A 55 -10.77 -5.96 7.54
CA ASN A 55 -11.22 -5.78 6.15
C ASN A 55 -10.28 -4.87 5.31
N ILE A 56 -9.03 -4.71 5.73
CA ILE A 56 -8.04 -3.84 5.10
C ILE A 56 -7.07 -4.72 4.31
N MET A 57 -6.83 -4.34 3.05
CA MET A 57 -5.84 -4.98 2.19
C MET A 57 -4.49 -5.06 2.90
N THR A 58 -3.96 -6.28 3.08
CA THR A 58 -2.75 -6.51 3.89
C THR A 58 -1.66 -7.19 3.07
N LEU A 59 -0.48 -6.57 3.00
CA LEU A 59 0.76 -7.24 2.59
C LEU A 59 1.28 -8.05 3.76
N ARG A 60 1.18 -9.37 3.65
CA ARG A 60 1.71 -10.29 4.66
C ARG A 60 3.21 -10.46 4.47
N ILE A 61 3.96 -10.22 5.53
CA ILE A 61 5.41 -10.44 5.58
C ILE A 61 5.67 -11.86 6.07
N ASP A 62 6.32 -12.66 5.25
CA ASP A 62 6.79 -13.99 5.60
C ASP A 62 8.24 -14.21 5.12
N LYS A 63 8.76 -15.42 5.32
CA LYS A 63 10.13 -15.78 4.89
C LYS A 63 10.33 -15.77 3.37
N LYS A 64 9.25 -15.79 2.58
CA LYS A 64 9.24 -15.77 1.11
C LYS A 64 9.00 -14.38 0.54
N THR A 65 8.68 -13.38 1.37
CA THR A 65 8.56 -11.99 0.92
C THR A 65 9.90 -11.49 0.39
N THR A 66 9.91 -11.10 -0.88
CA THR A 66 11.06 -10.54 -1.61
C THR A 66 10.79 -9.09 -2.01
N ALA A 67 11.84 -8.33 -2.32
CA ALA A 67 11.69 -6.96 -2.82
C ALA A 67 10.74 -6.88 -4.04
N LYS A 68 10.90 -7.78 -5.02
CA LYS A 68 10.01 -7.86 -6.19
C LYS A 68 8.55 -8.10 -5.83
N SER A 69 8.28 -8.91 -4.80
CA SER A 69 6.89 -9.13 -4.35
C SER A 69 6.29 -7.89 -3.70
N VAL A 70 7.09 -7.11 -2.97
CA VAL A 70 6.68 -5.83 -2.39
C VAL A 70 6.42 -4.80 -3.50
N GLU A 71 7.33 -4.68 -4.46
CA GLU A 71 7.19 -3.80 -5.63
C GLU A 71 5.95 -4.14 -6.46
N GLY A 72 5.72 -5.42 -6.72
CA GLY A 72 4.54 -5.91 -7.44
C GLY A 72 3.24 -5.60 -6.67
N PHE A 73 3.23 -5.78 -5.35
CA PHE A 73 2.10 -5.42 -4.50
C PHE A 73 1.77 -3.93 -4.62
N ILE A 74 2.78 -3.05 -4.46
CA ILE A 74 2.60 -1.59 -4.53
C ILE A 74 2.18 -1.14 -5.93
N THR A 75 2.79 -1.67 -6.98
CA THR A 75 2.39 -1.40 -8.37
C THR A 75 0.92 -1.70 -8.61
N ASN A 76 0.44 -2.82 -8.08
CA ASN A 76 -0.98 -3.14 -8.18
C ASN A 76 -1.86 -2.18 -7.37
N ARG A 77 -1.41 -1.71 -6.19
CA ARG A 77 -2.16 -0.71 -5.40
C ARG A 77 -2.24 0.65 -6.10
N CYS A 78 -1.14 1.13 -6.66
CA CYS A 78 -1.10 2.36 -7.45
C CYS A 78 -2.01 2.25 -8.68
N ARG A 79 -1.94 1.14 -9.42
CA ARG A 79 -2.83 0.89 -10.56
C ARG A 79 -4.30 0.91 -10.16
N ASP A 80 -4.67 0.20 -9.10
CA ASP A 80 -6.06 0.16 -8.62
C ASP A 80 -6.56 1.56 -8.23
N LEU A 81 -5.70 2.37 -7.60
CA LEU A 81 -6.01 3.74 -7.25
C LEU A 81 -6.19 4.64 -8.48
N GLY A 82 -5.31 4.50 -9.49
CA GLY A 82 -5.42 5.20 -10.76
C GLY A 82 -6.69 4.85 -11.54
N ILE A 83 -7.05 3.56 -11.60
CA ILE A 83 -8.32 3.10 -12.21
C ILE A 83 -9.51 3.71 -11.48
N ARG A 84 -9.48 3.72 -10.15
CA ARG A 84 -10.55 4.33 -9.34
C ARG A 84 -10.68 5.82 -9.62
N ARG A 85 -9.56 6.56 -9.64
CA ARG A 85 -9.56 7.98 -9.98
C ARG A 85 -10.13 8.23 -11.38
N MET A 86 -9.72 7.42 -12.36
CA MET A 86 -10.23 7.54 -13.73
C MET A 86 -11.73 7.28 -13.80
N ARG A 87 -12.27 6.30 -13.07
CA ARG A 87 -13.73 6.07 -13.00
C ARG A 87 -14.46 7.25 -12.38
N GLU A 88 -13.93 7.82 -11.30
CA GLU A 88 -14.50 9.00 -10.65
C GLU A 88 -14.53 10.21 -11.62
N LEU A 89 -13.47 10.42 -12.41
CA LEU A 89 -13.41 11.48 -13.43
C LEU A 89 -14.37 11.27 -14.60
N LEU A 90 -14.62 10.03 -15.00
CA LEU A 90 -15.55 9.69 -16.08
C LEU A 90 -17.03 9.71 -15.64
N GLY A 91 -17.34 10.25 -14.45
CA GLY A 91 -18.70 10.32 -13.93
C GLY A 91 -19.23 8.97 -13.42
N GLY A 92 -18.38 7.97 -13.30
CA GLY A 92 -18.67 6.70 -12.63
C GLY A 92 -18.80 6.94 -11.13
N THR A 93 -19.95 7.43 -10.70
CA THR A 93 -20.31 7.53 -9.30
C THR A 93 -20.61 6.14 -8.74
N ARG A 94 -20.19 5.95 -7.49
CA ARG A 94 -20.34 4.74 -6.68
C ARG A 94 -21.77 4.18 -6.68
#